data_AF-A0A444XGP0-F1
#
_entry.id   AF-A0A444XGP0-F1
#
_cell.length_a   1.000
_cell.length_b   1.000
_cell.length_c   1.000
_cell.angle_alpha   90.00
_cell.angle_beta   90.00
_cell.angle_gamma   90.00
#
_symmetry.space_group_name_H-M   'P 1'
#
loop_
_entity.id
_entity.type
_entity.pdbx_description
1 polymer ?
#
loop_
_entity_poly.entity_id
_entity_poly.type
_entity_poly.pdbx_seq_one_letter_code
_entity_poly.pdbx_strand_id
1 'polypeptide(L)'
;MQHCGLYINYFFLSEKENLCLYGFPSEQWEVNLPAEEVPPELPEPVLGINFARDGMQEKDWLSLVAVHSDAWLLAIAFYFGARFGFDKADRKRLFNMINEVPTIFEVVTGAAKKQGRQQKALQAKDEDDELDEQEDDEHGETLCGACGEHYGTDEFWICCDICEKWFHGKCVKITPARAEHIKQYKCPSCSNKRTRP
;
A
#
# COMPACT_ATOMS: atom_id res chain seq x y z
N MET A 1 -11.05 -10.86 -30.65
CA MET A 1 -12.01 -10.96 -29.52
C MET A 1 -11.50 -10.11 -28.37
N GLN A 2 -11.50 -8.79 -28.58
CA GLN A 2 -11.63 -7.79 -27.52
C GLN A 2 -13.06 -7.87 -26.97
N HIS A 3 -13.29 -7.29 -25.79
CA HIS A 3 -14.56 -7.24 -25.01
C HIS A 3 -14.71 -8.21 -23.83
N CYS A 4 -13.68 -8.33 -22.98
CA CYS A 4 -13.87 -8.71 -21.57
C CYS A 4 -13.50 -7.60 -20.57
N GLY A 5 -12.93 -6.48 -21.01
CA GLY A 5 -12.52 -5.36 -20.14
C GLY A 5 -13.60 -4.32 -19.82
N LEU A 6 -14.82 -4.47 -20.32
CA LEU A 6 -15.90 -3.48 -20.14
C LEU A 6 -17.12 -4.00 -19.37
N TYR A 7 -17.18 -5.29 -19.05
CA TYR A 7 -18.31 -5.89 -18.31
C TYR A 7 -18.12 -5.94 -16.79
N ILE A 8 -16.91 -5.68 -16.28
CA ILE A 8 -16.69 -5.50 -14.83
C ILE A 8 -17.13 -4.09 -14.37
N ASN A 9 -17.36 -3.16 -15.31
CA ASN A 9 -17.75 -1.78 -15.02
C ASN A 9 -19.28 -1.51 -14.98
N TYR A 10 -20.15 -2.52 -15.12
CA TYR A 10 -21.60 -2.26 -15.20
C TYR A 10 -22.53 -3.25 -14.47
N PHE A 11 -22.02 -4.18 -13.65
CA PHE A 11 -22.89 -5.20 -13.03
C PHE A 11 -23.06 -5.14 -11.51
N PHE A 12 -22.69 -4.04 -10.85
CA PHE A 12 -23.27 -3.62 -9.57
C PHE A 12 -23.10 -2.10 -9.39
N LEU A 13 -23.67 -1.29 -10.28
CA LEU A 13 -24.05 0.08 -9.91
C LEU A 13 -25.23 -0.04 -8.94
N SER A 14 -24.91 -0.33 -7.67
CA SER A 14 -25.83 -0.01 -6.60
C SER A 14 -26.13 1.49 -6.70
N GLU A 15 -27.37 1.90 -6.46
CA GLU A 15 -27.78 3.31 -6.26
C GLU A 15 -27.10 3.99 -5.05
N LYS A 16 -25.98 3.43 -4.56
CA LYS A 16 -25.26 3.91 -3.41
C LYS A 16 -24.16 4.85 -3.90
N GLU A 17 -24.20 6.06 -3.39
CA GLU A 17 -23.19 7.08 -3.60
C GLU A 17 -21.81 6.66 -3.08
N ASN A 18 -20.73 7.22 -3.64
CA ASN A 18 -19.35 6.94 -3.23
C ASN A 18 -19.02 7.69 -1.93
N LEU A 19 -19.24 7.04 -0.79
CA LEU A 19 -19.03 7.68 0.51
C LEU A 19 -17.54 7.68 0.89
N CYS A 20 -17.15 8.70 1.64
CA CYS A 20 -15.83 8.91 2.20
C CYS A 20 -15.92 9.03 3.72
N LEU A 21 -14.83 8.75 4.44
CA LEU A 21 -14.70 9.05 5.87
C LEU A 21 -13.81 10.29 6.05
N TYR A 22 -14.38 11.33 6.66
CA TYR A 22 -13.70 12.56 7.03
C TYR A 22 -13.44 12.63 8.52
N GLY A 23 -12.28 13.14 8.89
CA GLY A 23 -11.91 13.52 10.26
C GLY A 23 -11.65 15.01 10.34
N PHE A 24 -12.12 15.65 11.40
CA PHE A 24 -11.98 17.10 11.62
C PHE A 24 -11.05 17.39 12.80
N PRO A 25 -10.36 18.55 12.80
CA PRO A 25 -9.55 18.98 13.95
C PRO A 25 -10.34 19.13 15.27
N SER A 26 -11.68 19.18 15.20
CA SER A 26 -12.59 19.17 16.35
C SER A 26 -12.76 17.78 17.00
N GLU A 27 -11.97 16.78 16.57
CA GLU A 27 -12.08 15.37 16.99
C GLU A 27 -13.41 14.72 16.59
N GLN A 28 -14.13 15.33 15.64
CA GLN A 28 -15.34 14.79 15.05
C GLN A 28 -15.02 14.08 13.73
N TRP A 29 -15.90 13.17 13.33
CA TRP A 29 -15.81 12.49 12.04
C TRP A 29 -17.17 12.50 11.35
N GLU A 30 -17.14 12.37 10.02
CA GLU A 30 -18.33 12.35 9.18
C GLU A 30 -18.15 11.37 8.04
N VAL A 31 -19.23 10.68 7.66
CA VAL A 31 -19.29 9.92 6.41
C VAL A 31 -20.17 10.68 5.44
N ASN A 32 -19.58 11.20 4.37
CA ASN A 32 -20.26 12.06 3.41
C ASN A 32 -19.74 11.81 1.97
N LEU A 33 -20.41 12.41 0.99
CA LEU A 33 -19.96 12.51 -0.38
C LEU A 33 -18.61 13.25 -0.50
N PRO A 34 -17.82 12.98 -1.55
CA PRO A 34 -16.64 13.77 -1.88
C PRO A 34 -17.00 15.25 -2.08
N ALA A 35 -16.01 16.12 -1.93
CA ALA A 35 -16.20 17.55 -2.16
C ALA A 35 -16.63 17.80 -3.63
N GLU A 36 -17.64 18.65 -3.83
CA GLU A 36 -18.12 18.99 -5.17
C GLU A 36 -17.22 20.01 -5.89
N GLU A 37 -16.36 20.72 -5.15
CA GLU A 37 -15.51 21.78 -5.67
C GLU A 37 -14.30 21.26 -6.47
N VAL A 38 -14.02 21.88 -7.62
CA VAL A 38 -12.94 21.49 -8.53
C VAL A 38 -12.00 22.68 -8.81
N PRO A 39 -10.68 22.59 -8.49
CA PRO A 39 -10.05 21.52 -7.71
C PRO A 39 -10.39 21.62 -6.21
N PRO A 40 -10.42 20.48 -5.49
CA PRO A 40 -10.67 20.51 -4.05
C PRO A 40 -9.53 21.25 -3.33
N GLU A 41 -9.87 22.00 -2.27
CA GLU A 41 -8.87 22.76 -1.50
C GLU A 41 -7.91 21.86 -0.73
N LEU A 42 -8.39 20.70 -0.26
CA LEU A 42 -7.65 19.73 0.55
C LEU A 42 -7.53 18.39 -0.18
N PRO A 43 -6.47 17.60 0.10
CA PRO A 43 -6.40 16.20 -0.30
C PRO A 43 -7.68 15.43 0.00
N GLU A 44 -8.17 14.66 -0.97
CA GLU A 44 -9.39 13.87 -0.81
C GLU A 44 -9.13 12.53 -0.10
N PRO A 45 -10.02 12.10 0.81
CA PRO A 45 -9.97 10.76 1.38
C PRO A 45 -10.34 9.69 0.33
N VAL A 46 -10.18 8.42 0.70
CA VAL A 46 -10.55 7.31 -0.19
C VAL A 46 -12.06 7.32 -0.49
N LEU A 47 -12.40 7.22 -1.77
CA LEU A 47 -13.78 7.18 -2.25
C LEU A 47 -14.34 5.75 -2.14
N GLY A 48 -15.62 5.65 -1.78
CA GLY A 48 -16.38 4.41 -1.90
C GLY A 48 -16.08 3.38 -0.81
N ILE A 49 -15.82 3.82 0.42
CA ILE A 49 -15.63 2.91 1.56
C ILE A 49 -16.83 1.97 1.79
N ASN A 50 -18.01 2.37 1.32
CA ASN A 50 -19.27 1.65 1.42
C ASN A 50 -19.42 0.48 0.43
N PHE A 51 -18.63 0.39 -0.65
CA PHE A 51 -18.76 -0.71 -1.63
C PHE A 51 -18.15 -2.01 -1.14
N ALA A 52 -16.99 -1.93 -0.48
CA ALA A 52 -16.30 -3.11 0.02
C ALA A 52 -16.93 -3.68 1.31
N ARG A 53 -17.72 -2.87 2.03
CA ARG A 53 -18.21 -3.17 3.38
C ARG A 53 -18.94 -4.51 3.49
N ASP A 54 -19.89 -4.76 2.59
CA ASP A 54 -20.75 -5.94 2.68
C ASP A 54 -20.08 -7.18 2.00
N GLY A 55 -18.94 -7.00 1.33
CA GLY A 55 -18.20 -8.03 0.60
C GLY A 55 -16.98 -8.59 1.32
N MET A 56 -16.69 -8.14 2.55
CA MET A 56 -15.52 -8.56 3.33
C MET A 56 -15.86 -8.71 4.83
N GLN A 57 -14.99 -9.37 5.61
CA GLN A 57 -15.18 -9.42 7.06
C GLN A 57 -15.08 -8.01 7.64
N GLU A 58 -15.92 -7.70 8.62
CA GLU A 58 -15.97 -6.38 9.26
C GLU A 58 -14.60 -5.90 9.75
N LYS A 59 -13.81 -6.80 10.37
CA LYS A 59 -12.45 -6.49 10.82
C LYS A 59 -11.50 -6.12 9.66
N ASP A 60 -11.65 -6.75 8.50
CA ASP A 60 -10.80 -6.53 7.34
C ASP A 60 -11.23 -5.22 6.67
N TRP A 61 -12.54 -4.91 6.67
CA TRP A 61 -13.07 -3.64 6.20
C TRP A 61 -12.60 -2.48 7.08
N LEU A 62 -12.73 -2.59 8.39
CA LEU A 62 -12.25 -1.57 9.33
C LEU A 62 -10.75 -1.35 9.20
N SER A 63 -9.98 -2.42 8.99
CA SER A 63 -8.54 -2.33 8.73
C SER A 63 -8.22 -1.58 7.42
N LEU A 64 -8.98 -1.86 6.35
CA LEU A 64 -8.84 -1.17 5.08
C LEU A 64 -9.15 0.32 5.21
N VAL A 65 -10.27 0.67 5.85
CA VAL A 65 -10.64 2.07 6.11
C VAL A 65 -9.56 2.76 6.93
N ALA A 66 -9.03 2.10 7.97
CA ALA A 66 -7.97 2.65 8.81
C ALA A 66 -6.69 3.00 8.03
N VAL A 67 -6.19 2.08 7.18
CA VAL A 67 -5.00 2.32 6.35
C VAL A 67 -5.20 3.52 5.42
N HIS A 68 -6.38 3.63 4.81
CA HIS A 68 -6.68 4.77 3.95
C HIS A 68 -6.83 6.08 4.73
N SER A 69 -7.38 6.04 5.94
CA SER A 69 -7.43 7.20 6.83
C SER A 69 -6.04 7.65 7.26
N ASP A 70 -5.13 6.72 7.57
CA ASP A 70 -3.72 7.02 7.91
C ASP A 70 -3.02 7.76 6.76
N ALA A 71 -3.15 7.23 5.53
CA ALA A 71 -2.58 7.85 4.34
C ALA A 71 -3.16 9.26 4.07
N TRP A 72 -4.47 9.42 4.27
CA TRP A 72 -5.15 10.70 4.09
C TRP A 72 -4.69 11.75 5.11
N LEU A 73 -4.59 11.39 6.39
CA LEU A 73 -4.09 12.30 7.43
C LEU A 73 -2.64 12.75 7.16
N LEU A 74 -1.79 11.85 6.67
CA LEU A 74 -0.43 12.20 6.27
C LEU A 74 -0.44 13.20 5.10
N ALA A 75 -1.29 12.98 4.09
CA ALA A 75 -1.45 13.89 2.96
C ALA A 75 -1.93 15.29 3.42
N ILE A 76 -2.93 15.37 4.31
CA ILE A 76 -3.41 16.63 4.90
C ILE A 76 -2.29 17.35 5.65
N ALA A 77 -1.54 16.64 6.50
CA ALA A 77 -0.48 17.22 7.30
C ALA A 77 0.62 17.85 6.42
N PHE A 78 1.06 17.13 5.39
CA PHE A 78 2.09 17.63 4.47
C PHE A 78 1.59 18.66 3.46
N TYR A 79 0.30 18.64 3.11
CA TYR A 79 -0.34 19.73 2.37
C TYR A 79 -0.23 21.05 3.14
N PHE A 80 -0.59 21.06 4.42
CA PHE A 80 -0.45 22.24 5.25
C PHE A 80 1.01 22.60 5.52
N GLY A 81 1.89 21.61 5.71
CA GLY A 81 3.34 21.84 5.80
C GLY A 81 3.86 22.62 4.58
N ALA A 82 3.51 22.20 3.37
CA ALA A 82 3.89 22.92 2.15
C ALA A 82 3.28 24.33 2.10
N ARG A 83 1.99 24.49 2.46
CA ARG A 83 1.29 25.79 2.46
C ARG A 83 1.86 26.77 3.49
N PHE A 84 2.42 26.27 4.59
CA PHE A 84 3.10 27.07 5.60
C PHE A 84 4.60 27.25 5.34
N GLY A 85 5.12 26.70 4.25
CA GLY A 85 6.52 26.88 3.85
C GLY A 85 7.52 26.03 4.63
N PHE A 86 7.12 24.85 5.11
CA PHE A 86 7.99 23.92 5.85
C PHE A 86 9.20 23.50 5.01
N ASP A 87 10.38 23.71 5.58
CA ASP A 87 11.63 23.26 4.98
C ASP A 87 11.90 21.76 5.25
N LYS A 88 13.11 21.28 4.93
CA LYS A 88 13.49 19.88 5.16
C LYS A 88 13.45 19.50 6.64
N ALA A 89 13.91 20.39 7.53
CA ALA A 89 13.96 20.13 8.96
C ALA A 89 12.55 20.14 9.56
N ASP A 90 11.70 21.09 9.16
CA ASP A 90 10.30 21.15 9.60
C ASP A 90 9.51 19.89 9.20
N ARG A 91 9.71 19.42 7.96
CA ARG A 91 9.09 18.17 7.47
C ARG A 91 9.57 16.95 8.26
N LYS A 92 10.88 16.85 8.56
CA LYS A 92 11.41 15.76 9.41
C LYS A 92 10.80 15.81 10.81
N ARG A 93 10.70 17.00 11.40
CA ARG A 93 10.08 17.20 12.72
C ARG A 93 8.61 16.83 12.75
N LEU A 94 7.83 17.25 11.74
CA LEU A 94 6.42 16.89 11.60
C LEU A 94 6.24 15.37 11.48
N PHE A 95 7.03 14.72 10.62
CA PHE A 95 7.00 13.27 10.44
C PHE A 95 7.31 12.52 11.74
N ASN A 96 8.33 12.95 12.47
CA ASN A 96 8.68 12.34 13.76
C ASN A 96 7.53 12.45 14.76
N MET A 97 6.90 13.63 14.88
CA MET A 97 5.73 13.81 15.76
C MET A 97 4.54 12.92 15.35
N ILE A 98 4.28 12.77 14.05
CA ILE A 98 3.22 11.87 13.56
C ILE A 98 3.52 10.42 13.94
N ASN A 99 4.78 9.99 13.87
CA ASN A 99 5.18 8.61 14.20
C ASN A 99 5.33 8.33 15.71
N GLU A 100 5.18 9.35 16.57
CA GLU A 100 5.14 9.16 18.02
C GLU A 100 3.79 8.59 18.50
N VAL A 101 2.75 8.66 17.67
CA VAL A 101 1.43 8.09 17.95
C VAL A 101 1.20 6.83 17.10
N PRO A 102 0.47 5.82 17.62
CA PRO A 102 0.14 4.65 16.82
C PRO A 102 -0.78 5.04 15.66
N THR A 103 -0.64 4.35 14.54
CA THR A 103 -1.52 4.57 13.39
C THR A 103 -2.94 4.10 13.72
N ILE A 104 -3.95 4.61 12.99
CA ILE A 104 -5.33 4.15 13.13
C ILE A 104 -5.40 2.66 12.87
N PHE A 105 -4.67 2.16 11.86
CA PHE A 105 -4.59 0.72 11.58
C PHE A 105 -4.02 -0.07 12.77
N GLU A 106 -2.96 0.41 13.42
CA GLU A 106 -2.39 -0.25 14.59
C GLU A 106 -3.34 -0.28 15.78
N VAL A 107 -4.12 0.77 15.97
CA VAL A 107 -5.16 0.84 17.00
C VAL A 107 -6.30 -0.14 16.67
N VAL A 108 -6.82 -0.11 15.44
CA VAL A 108 -7.94 -0.95 14.98
C VAL A 108 -7.59 -2.45 14.99
N THR A 109 -6.36 -2.80 14.61
CA THR A 109 -5.89 -4.20 14.61
C THR A 109 -5.36 -4.66 15.98
N GLY A 110 -5.20 -3.75 16.93
CA GLY A 110 -4.59 -4.02 18.23
C GLY A 110 -3.07 -4.24 18.18
N ALA A 111 -2.41 -3.93 17.06
CA ALA A 111 -0.96 -4.01 16.91
C ALA A 111 -0.20 -2.96 17.74
N ALA A 112 -0.85 -1.83 18.09
CA ALA A 112 -0.26 -0.75 18.89
C ALA A 112 0.35 -1.22 20.24
N LYS A 113 -0.21 -2.29 20.84
CA LYS A 113 0.30 -2.84 22.12
C LYS A 113 1.64 -3.58 21.99
N LYS A 114 2.11 -3.90 20.77
CA LYS A 114 3.33 -4.69 20.53
C LYS A 114 4.60 -3.86 20.33
N GLN A 115 4.48 -2.59 19.89
CA GLN A 115 5.64 -1.81 19.41
C GLN A 115 6.27 -0.84 20.41
N GLY A 116 5.68 -0.60 21.59
CA GLY A 116 6.28 0.27 22.63
C GLY A 116 7.66 -0.19 23.13
N ARG A 117 8.11 -1.38 22.71
CA ARG A 117 9.44 -1.95 22.99
C ARG A 117 10.47 -1.76 21.85
N GLN A 118 10.03 -1.44 20.63
CA GLN A 118 10.89 -1.27 19.44
C GLN A 118 11.23 0.20 19.15
N GLN A 119 10.32 1.16 19.43
CA GLN A 119 10.55 2.59 19.15
C GLN A 119 11.76 3.19 19.90
N LYS A 120 12.12 2.70 21.09
CA LYS A 120 13.29 3.19 21.86
C LYS A 120 14.65 2.89 21.22
N ALA A 121 14.73 1.96 20.26
CA ALA A 121 16.00 1.59 19.63
C ALA A 121 16.35 2.47 18.41
N LEU A 122 15.36 3.13 17.80
CA LEU A 122 15.54 3.96 16.60
C LEU A 122 15.91 5.42 16.92
N GLN A 123 15.56 5.92 18.12
CA GLN A 123 15.82 7.32 18.51
C GLN A 123 17.25 7.61 18.99
N ALA A 124 18.10 6.59 19.16
CA ALA A 124 19.46 6.75 19.72
C ALA A 124 20.59 6.82 18.67
N LYS A 125 20.26 6.92 17.38
CA LYS A 125 21.23 6.81 16.26
C LYS A 125 21.40 8.08 15.41
N ASP A 126 20.83 9.21 15.83
CA ASP A 126 20.63 10.38 14.94
C ASP A 126 21.40 11.65 15.34
N GLU A 127 22.35 11.60 16.29
CA GLU A 127 23.06 12.81 16.78
C GLU A 127 24.52 12.99 16.32
N ASP A 128 25.13 12.07 15.57
CA ASP A 128 26.45 12.33 14.98
C ASP A 128 26.69 11.39 13.79
N ASP A 129 26.45 11.89 12.57
CA ASP A 129 27.06 11.39 11.32
C ASP A 129 26.64 12.29 10.14
N GLU A 130 27.51 13.24 9.76
CA GLU A 130 27.68 13.63 8.36
C GLU A 130 28.17 12.37 7.62
N LEU A 131 27.26 11.58 7.07
CA LEU A 131 27.61 10.47 6.20
C LEU A 131 26.80 10.49 4.91
N ASP A 132 27.59 10.35 3.85
CA ASP A 132 27.28 10.14 2.45
C ASP A 132 26.00 9.31 2.22
N GLU A 133 25.25 9.73 1.20
CA GLU A 133 24.03 9.08 0.72
C GLU A 133 24.29 7.59 0.43
N GLN A 134 23.86 6.71 1.34
CA GLN A 134 23.44 5.36 1.00
C GLN A 134 21.94 5.31 1.23
N GLU A 135 21.21 5.38 0.12
CA GLU A 135 19.79 5.09 0.02
C GLU A 135 19.58 3.64 0.50
N ASP A 136 19.27 3.46 1.79
CA ASP A 136 18.66 2.24 2.30
C ASP A 136 17.23 2.18 1.74
N ASP A 137 17.15 1.67 0.51
CA ASP A 137 15.96 1.13 -0.10
C ASP A 137 15.38 0.04 0.81
N GLU A 138 14.40 0.42 1.63
CA GLU A 138 13.51 -0.48 2.36
C GLU A 138 12.53 -1.21 1.40
N HIS A 139 13.01 -1.56 0.19
CA HIS A 139 12.35 -2.49 -0.70
C HIS A 139 12.61 -3.91 -0.19
N GLY A 140 11.67 -4.42 0.61
CA GLY A 140 11.66 -5.79 1.11
C GLY A 140 12.19 -6.79 0.08
N GLU A 141 13.27 -7.47 0.46
CA GLU A 141 14.12 -8.33 -0.35
C GLU A 141 13.31 -9.39 -1.11
N THR A 142 12.79 -9.03 -2.29
CA THR A 142 12.03 -9.98 -3.11
C THR A 142 13.03 -10.89 -3.81
N LEU A 143 13.24 -12.07 -3.22
CA LEU A 143 14.18 -13.06 -3.73
C LEU A 143 13.55 -13.89 -4.85
N CYS A 144 14.33 -14.15 -5.90
CA CYS A 144 13.92 -15.05 -6.97
C CYS A 144 13.73 -16.47 -6.43
N GLY A 145 12.54 -17.05 -6.58
CA GLY A 145 12.22 -18.40 -6.12
C GLY A 145 12.99 -19.55 -6.79
N ALA A 146 13.87 -19.25 -7.76
CA ALA A 146 14.72 -20.22 -8.44
C ALA A 146 16.22 -20.05 -8.15
N CYS A 147 16.74 -18.81 -8.07
CA CYS A 147 18.16 -18.56 -7.83
C CYS A 147 18.48 -17.91 -6.49
N GLY A 148 17.48 -17.41 -5.75
CA GLY A 148 17.68 -16.79 -4.44
C GLY A 148 18.33 -15.41 -4.47
N GLU A 149 18.54 -14.82 -5.65
CA GLU A 149 19.14 -13.49 -5.82
C GLU A 149 18.07 -12.38 -5.75
N HIS A 150 18.52 -11.18 -5.39
CA HIS A 150 17.71 -9.97 -5.20
C HIS A 150 17.27 -9.32 -6.52
N TYR A 151 16.30 -8.41 -6.41
CA TYR A 151 15.81 -7.56 -7.49
C TYR A 151 16.93 -6.63 -8.01
N GLY A 152 17.44 -6.93 -9.20
CA GLY A 152 18.33 -6.02 -9.93
C GLY A 152 17.53 -5.01 -10.75
N THR A 153 18.00 -3.76 -10.78
CA THR A 153 17.45 -2.71 -11.67
C THR A 153 17.64 -3.15 -13.12
N ASP A 154 16.55 -3.40 -13.84
CA ASP A 154 16.46 -3.78 -15.27
C ASP A 154 16.34 -5.29 -15.61
N GLU A 155 15.98 -6.15 -14.65
CA GLU A 155 15.64 -7.56 -14.97
C GLU A 155 14.13 -7.79 -15.13
N PHE A 156 13.74 -8.67 -16.07
CA PHE A 156 12.34 -9.09 -16.24
C PHE A 156 11.95 -10.15 -15.21
N TRP A 157 10.84 -9.95 -14.50
CA TRP A 157 10.30 -10.86 -13.49
C TRP A 157 8.88 -11.32 -13.81
N ILE A 158 8.52 -12.51 -13.31
CA ILE A 158 7.19 -13.10 -13.44
C ILE A 158 6.75 -13.79 -12.14
N CYS A 159 5.49 -13.57 -11.74
CA CYS A 159 4.89 -14.17 -10.55
C CYS A 159 4.10 -15.44 -10.91
N CYS A 160 4.23 -16.50 -10.11
CA CYS A 160 3.46 -17.74 -10.31
C CYS A 160 2.08 -17.68 -9.66
N ASP A 161 1.02 -17.93 -10.42
CA ASP A 161 -0.38 -17.92 -9.93
C ASP A 161 -0.74 -19.04 -8.92
N ILE A 162 0.17 -19.98 -8.65
CA ILE A 162 -0.08 -21.12 -7.76
C ILE A 162 0.60 -20.95 -6.40
N CYS A 163 1.79 -20.36 -6.37
CA CYS A 163 2.57 -20.22 -5.13
C CYS A 163 2.97 -18.78 -4.82
N GLU A 164 2.56 -17.83 -5.67
CA GLU A 164 2.74 -16.38 -5.50
C GLU A 164 4.21 -15.95 -5.35
N LYS A 165 5.16 -16.83 -5.71
CA LYS A 165 6.58 -16.52 -5.74
C LYS A 165 6.97 -15.83 -7.04
N TRP A 166 7.92 -14.91 -6.92
CA TRP A 166 8.51 -14.14 -8.01
C TRP A 166 9.77 -14.82 -8.55
N PHE A 167 9.99 -14.74 -9.86
CA PHE A 167 11.13 -15.35 -10.55
C PHE A 167 11.67 -14.43 -11.62
N HIS A 168 12.99 -14.38 -11.79
CA HIS A 168 13.57 -13.84 -13.02
C HIS A 168 13.08 -14.66 -14.22
N GLY A 169 12.66 -14.00 -15.30
CA GLY A 169 12.22 -14.69 -16.51
C GLY A 169 13.30 -15.63 -17.08
N LYS A 170 14.58 -15.23 -16.99
CA LYS A 170 15.72 -16.09 -17.35
C LYS A 170 15.78 -17.38 -16.52
N CYS A 171 15.52 -17.30 -15.21
CA CYS A 171 15.56 -18.45 -14.30
C CYS A 171 14.44 -19.46 -14.58
N VAL A 172 13.34 -19.03 -15.18
CA VAL A 172 12.20 -19.88 -15.53
C VAL A 172 11.94 -20.01 -17.03
N LYS A 173 12.88 -19.56 -17.86
CA LYS A 173 12.85 -19.63 -19.34
C LYS A 173 11.62 -18.98 -19.97
N ILE A 174 11.21 -17.84 -19.42
CA ILE A 174 10.16 -16.97 -19.94
C ILE A 174 10.78 -15.64 -20.38
N THR A 175 10.52 -15.25 -21.62
CA THR A 175 10.88 -13.93 -22.14
C THR A 175 9.71 -12.94 -21.95
N PRO A 176 9.96 -11.63 -21.91
CA PRO A 176 8.91 -10.61 -21.83
C PRO A 176 7.82 -10.80 -22.92
N ALA A 177 8.22 -10.96 -24.18
CA ALA A 177 7.31 -11.20 -25.30
C ALA A 177 6.45 -12.47 -25.14
N ARG A 178 6.99 -13.50 -24.49
CA ARG A 178 6.22 -14.71 -24.17
C ARG A 178 5.23 -14.44 -23.04
N ALA A 179 5.63 -13.68 -22.01
CA ALA A 179 4.80 -13.36 -20.85
C ALA A 179 3.55 -12.55 -21.22
N GLU A 180 3.65 -11.65 -22.22
CA GLU A 180 2.49 -10.90 -22.76
C GLU A 180 1.32 -11.80 -23.19
N HIS A 181 1.61 -13.04 -23.57
CA HIS A 181 0.62 -14.00 -24.08
C HIS A 181 0.25 -15.07 -23.04
N ILE A 182 0.80 -15.02 -21.83
CA ILE A 182 0.49 -15.98 -20.75
C ILE A 182 -0.66 -15.43 -19.92
N LYS A 183 -1.81 -16.12 -19.97
CA LYS A 183 -2.96 -15.78 -19.12
C LYS A 183 -2.80 -16.23 -17.66
N GLN A 184 -2.15 -17.37 -17.46
CA GLN A 184 -1.82 -17.94 -16.15
C GLN A 184 -0.45 -18.60 -16.22
N TYR A 185 0.49 -18.11 -15.44
CA TYR A 185 1.84 -18.60 -15.32
C TYR A 185 2.00 -19.57 -14.14
N LYS A 186 2.43 -20.80 -14.46
CA LYS A 186 2.78 -21.83 -13.49
C LYS A 186 4.29 -22.05 -13.50
N CYS A 187 4.96 -21.80 -12.36
CA CYS A 187 6.40 -22.03 -12.25
C CYS A 187 6.74 -23.52 -12.43
N PRO A 188 7.99 -23.87 -12.77
CA PRO A 188 8.39 -25.27 -12.98
C PRO A 188 8.03 -26.19 -11.81
N SER A 189 8.21 -25.71 -10.58
CA SER A 189 7.90 -26.45 -9.35
C SER A 189 6.42 -26.73 -9.19
N CYS A 190 5.55 -25.80 -9.58
CA CYS A 190 4.11 -26.00 -9.54
C CYS A 190 3.65 -26.84 -10.74
N SER A 191 4.26 -26.68 -11.92
CA SER A 191 3.90 -27.40 -13.14
C SER A 191 4.11 -28.91 -13.01
N ASN A 192 5.23 -29.31 -12.39
CA ASN A 192 5.60 -30.71 -12.22
C ASN A 192 4.93 -31.41 -11.02
N LYS A 193 4.13 -30.70 -10.21
CA LYS A 193 3.23 -31.34 -9.24
C LYS A 193 2.03 -31.95 -9.97
N ARG A 194 2.29 -33.01 -10.75
CA ARG A 194 1.28 -34.01 -11.06
C ARG A 194 1.11 -34.85 -9.80
N THR A 195 -0.14 -34.95 -9.38
CA THR A 195 -0.68 -35.88 -8.38
C THR A 195 0.11 -37.18 -8.35
N ARG A 196 0.77 -37.45 -7.23
CA ARG A 196 1.13 -38.83 -6.88
C ARG A 196 -0.22 -39.52 -6.55
N PRO A 197 -0.59 -40.60 -7.26
CA PRO A 197 -1.86 -41.28 -7.02
C PRO A 197 -1.94 -41.82 -5.59
#